data_AF-A0A3M3RD88-F1
#
_entry.id   AF-A0A3M3RD88-F1
#
_cell.length_a   1.000
_cell.length_b   1.000
_cell.length_c   1.000
_cell.angle_alpha   90.00
_cell.angle_beta   90.00
_cell.angle_gamma   90.00
#
_symmetry.space_group_name_H-M   'P 1'
#
loop_
_entity.id
_entity.type
_entity.pdbx_description
1 polymer ?
#
loop_
_entity_poly.entity_id
_entity_poly.type
_entity_poly.pdbx_seq_one_letter_code
_entity_poly.pdbx_strand_id
1 'polypeptide(L)'
;MRVTEWAAVMQSAFDDLNRQLDQDPDAETAIDPYAAQDPAEFFAVTSEYFFSAPDLLHDSYPAVYEQLKAFYRQDTLARLNQLRQQNPAYQDT
;
A
#
# COMPACT_ATOMS: atom_id res chain seq x y z
N MET A 1 -14.89 4.71 8.05
CA MET A 1 -14.70 3.63 7.08
C MET A 1 -16.04 2.92 6.86
N ARG A 2 -16.50 2.77 5.61
CA ARG A 2 -17.67 1.95 5.28
C ARG A 2 -17.19 0.61 4.73
N VAL A 3 -17.74 -0.50 5.22
CA VAL A 3 -17.29 -1.85 4.81
C VAL A 3 -17.43 -2.09 3.31
N THR A 4 -18.47 -1.53 2.68
CA THR A 4 -18.67 -1.63 1.23
C THR A 4 -17.60 -0.88 0.43
N GLU A 5 -17.17 0.28 0.92
CA GLU A 5 -16.12 1.08 0.31
C GLU A 5 -14.75 0.42 0.50
N TRP A 6 -14.48 -0.11 1.69
CA TRP A 6 -13.31 -0.96 1.96
C TRP A 6 -13.21 -2.12 0.98
N ALA A 7 -14.28 -2.92 0.87
CA ALA A 7 -14.28 -4.11 0.03
C ALA A 7 -14.08 -3.75 -1.46
N ALA A 8 -14.74 -2.69 -1.93
CA ALA A 8 -14.59 -2.23 -3.32
C ALA A 8 -13.17 -1.75 -3.63
N VAL A 9 -12.57 -0.96 -2.74
CA VAL A 9 -11.21 -0.44 -2.91
C VAL A 9 -10.18 -1.57 -2.88
N MET A 10 -10.27 -2.46 -1.88
CA MET A 10 -9.33 -3.58 -1.75
C MET A 10 -9.44 -4.54 -2.95
N GLN A 11 -10.66 -4.89 -3.36
CA GLN A 11 -10.86 -5.77 -4.52
C GLN A 11 -10.32 -5.14 -5.80
N SER A 12 -10.61 -3.86 -6.04
CA SER A 12 -10.15 -3.18 -7.25
C SER A 12 -8.63 -3.11 -7.33
N ALA A 13 -7.93 -2.93 -6.22
CA ALA A 13 -6.47 -2.88 -6.19
C ALA A 13 -5.85 -4.28 -6.31
N PHE A 14 -6.45 -5.29 -5.69
CA PHE A 14 -6.06 -6.69 -5.87
C PHE A 14 -6.22 -7.15 -7.33
N ASP A 15 -7.35 -6.82 -7.97
CA ASP A 15 -7.60 -7.13 -9.38
C ASP A 15 -6.63 -6.39 -10.30
N ASP A 16 -6.22 -5.18 -9.91
CA ASP A 16 -5.23 -4.40 -10.63
C ASP A 16 -3.85 -5.04 -10.60
N LEU A 17 -3.37 -5.44 -9.42
CA LEU A 17 -2.11 -6.14 -9.27
C LEU A 17 -2.09 -7.46 -10.05
N ASN A 18 -3.15 -8.27 -9.95
CA ASN A 18 -3.27 -9.52 -10.71
C ASN A 18 -3.22 -9.26 -12.20
N ARG A 19 -3.93 -8.24 -12.70
CA ARG A 19 -3.91 -7.89 -14.12
C ARG A 19 -2.52 -7.46 -14.60
N GLN A 20 -1.74 -6.76 -13.78
CA GLN A 20 -0.36 -6.40 -14.14
C GLN A 20 0.51 -7.67 -14.29
N LEU A 21 0.41 -8.61 -13.34
CA LEU A 21 1.16 -9.86 -13.35
C LEU A 21 0.69 -10.86 -14.42
N ASP A 22 -0.59 -10.85 -14.77
CA ASP A 22 -1.13 -11.63 -15.88
C ASP A 22 -0.59 -11.14 -17.24
N GLN A 23 -0.32 -9.84 -17.36
CA GLN A 23 0.27 -9.25 -18.57
C GLN A 23 1.77 -9.52 -18.67
N ASP A 24 2.46 -9.47 -17.54
CA ASP A 24 3.89 -9.75 -17.43
C ASP A 24 4.20 -10.39 -16.07
N PRO A 25 4.36 -11.72 -16.01
CA PRO A 25 4.64 -12.43 -14.76
C PRO A 25 5.95 -12.03 -14.08
N ASP A 26 6.87 -11.44 -14.83
CA ASP A 26 8.17 -10.98 -14.34
C ASP A 26 8.18 -9.46 -14.07
N ALA A 27 7.01 -8.80 -14.11
CA ALA A 27 6.89 -7.36 -13.88
C ALA A 27 7.41 -6.97 -12.49
N GLU A 28 8.26 -5.93 -12.46
CA GLU A 28 8.66 -5.26 -11.22
C GLU A 28 7.51 -4.37 -10.72
N THR A 29 6.57 -4.96 -9.99
CA THR A 29 5.46 -4.23 -9.37
C THR A 29 5.92 -3.49 -8.11
N ALA A 30 5.35 -2.31 -7.86
CA ALA A 30 5.70 -1.52 -6.68
C ALA A 30 5.32 -2.19 -5.34
N ILE A 31 4.26 -3.02 -5.36
CA ILE A 31 3.88 -3.89 -4.26
C ILE A 31 4.33 -5.31 -4.58
N ASP A 32 4.87 -6.03 -3.60
CA ASP A 32 5.33 -7.42 -3.74
C ASP A 32 4.27 -8.29 -4.44
N PRO A 33 4.61 -9.00 -5.54
CA PRO A 33 3.70 -9.91 -6.25
C PRO A 33 3.04 -10.97 -5.36
N TYR A 34 3.63 -11.30 -4.20
CA TYR A 34 3.01 -12.18 -3.21
C TYR A 34 1.62 -11.70 -2.77
N ALA A 35 1.38 -10.38 -2.77
CA ALA A 35 0.07 -9.79 -2.49
C ALA A 35 -1.04 -10.22 -3.47
N ALA A 36 -0.69 -10.74 -4.65
CA ALA A 36 -1.65 -11.20 -5.65
C ALA A 36 -2.19 -12.61 -5.39
N GLN A 37 -1.63 -13.36 -4.43
CA GLN A 37 -2.04 -14.75 -4.19
C GLN A 37 -3.49 -14.88 -3.72
N ASP A 38 -3.89 -14.06 -2.74
CA ASP A 38 -5.28 -13.97 -2.30
C ASP A 38 -5.56 -12.62 -1.60
N PRO A 39 -6.83 -12.26 -1.38
CA PRO A 39 -7.18 -10.98 -0.75
C PRO A 39 -6.67 -10.81 0.69
N ALA A 40 -6.40 -11.89 1.43
CA ALA A 40 -5.84 -11.79 2.78
C ALA A 40 -4.36 -11.44 2.73
N GLU A 41 -3.61 -12.04 1.80
CA GLU A 41 -2.21 -11.67 1.55
C GLU A 41 -2.09 -10.25 0.99
N PHE A 42 -3.02 -9.83 0.13
CA PHE A 42 -3.09 -8.44 -0.32
C PHE A 42 -3.18 -7.47 0.87
N PHE A 43 -4.07 -7.75 1.82
CA PHE A 43 -4.20 -6.94 3.03
C PHE A 43 -2.94 -7.01 3.91
N ALA A 44 -2.35 -8.19 4.09
CA ALA A 44 -1.14 -8.36 4.89
C ALA A 44 0.03 -7.55 4.32
N VAL A 45 0.36 -7.74 3.04
CA VAL A 45 1.45 -7.04 2.36
C VAL A 45 1.21 -5.54 2.33
N THR A 46 0.01 -5.08 1.95
CA THR A 46 -0.28 -3.64 1.96
C THR A 46 -0.23 -3.04 3.37
N SER A 47 -0.51 -3.82 4.42
CA SER A 47 -0.30 -3.39 5.81
C SER A 47 1.18 -3.29 6.17
N GLU A 48 2.04 -4.18 5.68
CA GLU A 48 3.49 -4.05 5.84
C GLU A 48 4.00 -2.75 5.22
N TYR A 49 3.68 -2.51 3.95
CA TYR A 49 4.07 -1.28 3.25
C TYR A 49 3.48 -0.03 3.91
N PHE A 50 2.25 -0.09 4.44
CA PHE A 50 1.67 1.01 5.19
C PHE A 50 2.56 1.45 6.37
N PHE A 51 3.29 0.54 7.02
CA PHE A 51 4.18 0.88 8.13
C PHE A 51 5.64 1.09 7.72
N SER A 52 6.15 0.37 6.72
CA SER A 52 7.57 0.37 6.34
C SER A 52 7.90 1.33 5.20
N ALA A 53 7.01 1.44 4.20
CA ALA A 53 7.19 2.23 2.98
C ALA A 53 5.86 2.91 2.57
N PRO A 54 5.31 3.81 3.42
CA PRO A 54 3.98 4.37 3.21
C PRO A 54 3.87 5.27 1.96
N ASP A 55 4.98 5.86 1.51
CA ASP A 55 5.07 6.61 0.26
C ASP A 55 4.91 5.69 -0.96
N LEU A 56 5.62 4.56 -1.02
CA LEU A 56 5.45 3.58 -2.10
C LEU A 56 4.00 3.07 -2.19
N LEU A 57 3.38 2.76 -1.05
CA LEU A 57 1.98 2.34 -1.02
C LEU A 57 1.04 3.45 -1.47
N HIS A 58 1.24 4.67 -0.98
CA HIS A 58 0.38 5.81 -1.32
C HIS A 58 0.48 6.15 -2.81
N ASP A 59 1.67 6.09 -3.40
CA ASP A 59 1.89 6.37 -4.82
C ASP A 59 1.27 5.28 -5.71
N SER A 60 1.32 4.01 -5.27
CA SER A 60 0.78 2.88 -6.03
C SER A 60 -0.74 2.73 -5.89
N TYR A 61 -1.25 2.76 -4.67
CA TYR A 61 -2.66 2.53 -4.34
C TYR A 61 -3.16 3.53 -3.29
N PRO A 62 -3.35 4.82 -3.66
CA PRO A 62 -3.71 5.88 -2.71
C PRO A 62 -5.04 5.60 -1.99
N ALA A 63 -6.01 4.99 -2.68
CA ALA A 63 -7.28 4.62 -2.06
C ALA A 63 -7.12 3.53 -0.99
N VAL A 64 -6.22 2.54 -1.22
CA VAL A 64 -5.89 1.50 -0.23
C VAL A 64 -5.22 2.13 0.98
N TYR A 65 -4.27 3.03 0.76
CA TYR A 65 -3.63 3.79 1.84
C TYR A 65 -4.66 4.52 2.71
N GLU A 66 -5.62 5.22 2.11
CA GLU A 66 -6.68 5.92 2.87
C GLU A 66 -7.58 4.96 3.67
N GLN A 67 -7.89 3.78 3.12
CA GLN A 67 -8.61 2.76 3.86
C GLN A 67 -7.79 2.24 5.07
N LEU A 68 -6.50 1.96 4.90
CA LEU A 68 -5.62 1.49 5.98
C LEU A 68 -5.38 2.58 7.04
N LYS A 69 -5.23 3.84 6.64
CA LYS A 69 -5.18 5.00 7.54
C LYS A 69 -6.43 5.09 8.39
N ALA A 70 -7.61 4.91 7.80
CA ALA A 70 -8.87 4.89 8.54
C ALA A 70 -9.00 3.67 9.47
N PHE A 71 -8.51 2.51 9.06
CA PHE A 71 -8.54 1.26 9.83
C PHE A 71 -7.59 1.29 11.04
N TYR A 72 -6.30 1.55 10.81
CA TYR A 72 -5.28 1.60 11.86
C TYR A 72 -5.29 2.90 12.67
N ARG A 73 -5.99 3.93 12.18
CA ARG A 73 -6.07 5.26 12.80
C ARG A 73 -4.69 5.92 12.97
N GLN A 74 -3.81 5.69 12.00
CA GLN A 74 -2.46 6.27 11.93
C GLN A 74 -2.26 6.90 10.56
N ASP A 75 -1.43 7.94 10.49
CA ASP A 75 -0.99 8.53 9.23
C ASP A 75 0.52 8.36 9.11
N THR A 76 0.94 7.25 8.52
CA THR A 76 2.34 6.83 8.44
C THR A 76 3.13 7.63 7.40
N LEU A 77 2.49 8.06 6.31
CA LEU A 77 3.05 8.99 5.33
C LEU A 77 3.31 10.36 5.95
N ALA A 78 2.36 10.92 6.70
CA ALA A 78 2.59 12.17 7.42
C ALA A 78 3.75 12.04 8.42
N ARG A 79 3.82 10.90 9.14
CA ARG A 79 4.93 10.60 10.05
C ARG A 79 6.27 10.51 9.31
N LEU A 80 6.33 9.82 8.17
CA LEU A 80 7.54 9.71 7.35
C LEU A 80 8.00 11.09 6.87
N ASN A 81 7.08 11.92 6.36
CA ASN A 81 7.38 13.27 5.92
C ASN A 81 7.93 14.15 7.05
N GLN A 82 7.37 14.03 8.26
CA GLN A 82 7.90 14.72 9.44
C GLN A 82 9.32 14.23 9.78
N LEU A 83 9.58 12.92 9.74
CA LEU A 83 10.88 12.34 10.03
C LEU A 83 11.95 12.79 9.02
N ARG A 84 11.62 12.81 7.72
CA ARG A 84 12.47 13.34 6.63
C ARG A 84 12.87 14.80 6.86
N GLN A 85 11.98 15.61 7.43
CA GLN A 85 12.27 17.02 7.74
C GLN A 85 13.15 17.20 8.99
N GLN A 86 12.99 16.33 10.00
CA GLN A 86 13.59 16.50 11.31
C GLN A 86 14.92 15.75 11.48
N ASN A 87 15.15 14.70 10.69
CA ASN A 87 16.28 13.81 10.89
C ASN A 87 16.99 13.50 9.56
N PRO A 88 18.28 13.89 9.40
CA PRO A 88 19.07 13.61 8.19
C PRO A 88 19.18 12.13 7.85
N ALA A 89 19.06 11.22 8.83
CA ALA A 89 19.10 9.78 8.59
C ALA A 89 17.91 9.25 7.78
N TYR A 90 16.82 10.03 7.67
CA TYR A 90 15.63 9.70 6.88
C TYR A 90 15.58 10.46 5.56
N GLN A 91 16.53 11.36 5.29
CA GLN A 91 16.64 12.00 3.99
C GLN A 91 17.24 10.96 3.04
N ASP A 92 16.45 10.51 2.06
CA ASP A 92 16.91 9.55 1.05
C ASP A 92 18.19 10.07 0.39
N THR A 93 19.15 9.15 0.18
CA THR A 93 20.43 9.44 -0.50
C THR A 93 20.25 9.51 -2.01
#